data_AF-A0A520ZWL1-F1
#
_entry.id   AF-A0A520ZWL1-F1
#
_cell.length_a   1.000
_cell.length_b   1.000
_cell.length_c   1.000
_cell.angle_alpha   90.00
_cell.angle_beta   90.00
_cell.angle_gamma   90.00
#
_symmetry.space_group_name_H-M   'P 1'
#
loop_
_entity.id
_entity.type
_entity.pdbx_description
1 polymer ?
#
loop_
_entity_poly.entity_id
_entity_poly.type
_entity_poly.pdbx_seq_one_letter_code
_entity_poly.pdbx_strand_id
1 'polypeptide(L)'
;MKFTRDWLQNYVDLGELPPEQLADELTMVGLEVDSVTELYEKLSDLKTGRVLTVEPHPNADKLTLCTVSVGQETLQIICGAPNVREGLGVVVALPGTVLPGDFKIKKSKVRGVESQGMLCSERELGLSEEHHGIMELGEEIEPGLSFVEATGLKDIQIEVDLTPNRPDCASVIGVARETAGILRKKISVPFKNTELAANSSSFAVEVENPELCPRYAARLIQGITIGPSPWWLRKRLLSVGEKPRDDSLDTG
;
A
#
# COMPACT_ATOMS: atom_id res chain seq x y z
N MET A 1 14.68 5.05 9.77
CA MET A 1 14.09 5.32 8.44
C MET A 1 13.68 4.00 7.80
N LYS A 2 12.50 3.92 7.18
CA LYS A 2 12.03 2.71 6.49
C LYS A 2 11.98 2.91 4.98
N PHE A 3 12.36 1.88 4.24
CA PHE A 3 12.17 1.77 2.81
C PHE A 3 11.98 0.30 2.44
N THR A 4 11.67 0.02 1.18
CA THR A 4 11.55 -1.36 0.71
C THR A 4 12.52 -1.70 -0.40
N ARG A 5 12.79 -3.00 -0.55
CA ARG A 5 13.64 -3.53 -1.60
C ARG A 5 13.09 -3.18 -2.98
N ASP A 6 11.81 -3.39 -3.25
CA ASP A 6 11.23 -3.08 -4.56
C ASP A 6 11.28 -1.57 -4.85
N TRP A 7 11.12 -0.73 -3.82
CA TRP A 7 11.24 0.71 -4.01
C TRP A 7 12.68 1.09 -4.37
N LEU A 8 13.66 0.54 -3.65
CA LEU A 8 15.09 0.74 -3.91
C LEU A 8 15.49 0.27 -5.33
N GLN A 9 14.91 -0.84 -5.80
CA GLN A 9 15.13 -1.42 -7.12
C GLN A 9 14.77 -0.44 -8.27
N ASN A 10 13.86 0.53 -8.03
CA ASN A 10 13.54 1.57 -9.01
C ASN A 10 14.71 2.53 -9.28
N TYR A 11 15.68 2.59 -8.35
CA TYR A 11 16.84 3.48 -8.44
C TYR A 11 18.13 2.74 -8.75
N VAL A 12 18.33 1.55 -8.20
CA VAL A 12 19.55 0.77 -8.41
C VAL A 12 19.18 -0.68 -8.65
N ASP A 13 19.77 -1.29 -9.67
CA ASP A 13 19.54 -2.69 -9.93
C ASP A 13 20.18 -3.55 -8.83
N LEU A 14 19.38 -4.21 -7.99
CA LEU A 14 19.87 -5.09 -6.93
C LEU A 14 20.12 -6.52 -7.42
N GLY A 15 19.64 -6.89 -8.61
CA GLY A 15 19.69 -8.27 -9.11
C GLY A 15 19.20 -9.30 -8.08
N GLU A 16 19.96 -10.38 -7.93
CA GLU A 16 19.67 -11.47 -6.98
C GLU A 16 20.28 -11.24 -5.58
N LEU A 17 20.78 -10.03 -5.27
CA LEU A 17 21.41 -9.73 -3.98
C LEU A 17 20.43 -10.04 -2.83
N PRO A 18 20.74 -10.95 -1.91
CA PRO A 18 19.84 -11.24 -0.78
C PRO A 18 19.60 -10.00 0.09
N PRO A 19 18.39 -9.83 0.67
CA PRO A 19 18.08 -8.71 1.55
C PRO A 19 19.02 -8.59 2.76
N GLU A 20 19.36 -9.71 3.38
CA GLU A 20 20.30 -9.75 4.51
C GLU A 20 21.70 -9.29 4.11
N GLN A 21 22.18 -9.69 2.93
CA GLN A 21 23.47 -9.23 2.43
C GLN A 21 23.45 -7.72 2.14
N LEU A 22 22.35 -7.19 1.61
CA LEU A 22 22.20 -5.74 1.44
C LEU A 22 22.25 -5.02 2.80
N ALA A 23 21.63 -5.60 3.83
CA ALA A 23 21.62 -5.02 5.17
C ALA A 23 23.01 -4.97 5.82
N ASP A 24 23.78 -6.06 5.68
CA ASP A 24 25.17 -6.14 6.15
C ASP A 24 26.04 -5.07 5.47
N GLU A 25 25.94 -4.94 4.14
CA GLU A 25 26.73 -3.98 3.37
C GLU A 25 26.36 -2.52 3.71
N LEU A 26 25.08 -2.22 3.93
CA LEU A 26 24.62 -0.91 4.40
C LEU A 26 25.19 -0.59 5.80
N THR A 27 25.15 -1.56 6.70
CA THR A 27 25.69 -1.42 8.06
C THR A 27 27.20 -1.15 8.03
N MET A 28 27.94 -1.85 7.16
CA MET A 28 29.38 -1.66 6.99
C MET A 28 29.79 -0.26 6.49
N VAL A 29 28.89 0.46 5.81
CA VAL A 29 29.12 1.86 5.38
C VAL A 29 28.53 2.89 6.34
N GLY A 30 28.07 2.45 7.52
CA GLY A 30 27.57 3.31 8.59
C GLY A 30 26.07 3.62 8.53
N LEU A 31 25.30 2.84 7.78
CA LEU A 31 23.83 2.84 7.81
C LEU A 31 23.36 1.59 8.56
N GLU A 32 23.33 1.67 9.89
CA GLU A 32 22.96 0.55 10.76
C GLU A 32 21.54 0.07 10.47
N VAL A 33 21.39 -1.20 10.10
CA VAL A 33 20.09 -1.81 9.81
C VAL A 33 19.52 -2.43 11.07
N ASP A 34 18.39 -1.89 11.55
CA ASP A 34 17.67 -2.39 12.72
C ASP A 34 16.86 -3.66 12.41
N SER A 35 16.26 -3.72 11.21
CA SER A 35 15.43 -4.86 10.82
C SER A 35 15.29 -5.04 9.31
N VAL A 36 15.14 -6.31 8.92
CA VAL A 36 14.72 -6.75 7.59
C VAL A 36 13.46 -7.59 7.78
N THR A 37 12.33 -7.14 7.24
CA THR A 37 11.01 -7.75 7.52
C THR A 37 10.23 -7.99 6.24
N GLU A 38 9.72 -9.21 6.05
CA GLU A 38 8.75 -9.50 5.00
C GLU A 38 7.40 -8.83 5.33
N LEU A 39 6.93 -7.99 4.42
CA LEU A 39 5.69 -7.26 4.62
C LEU A 39 4.46 -8.14 4.38
N TYR A 40 3.47 -7.97 5.24
CA TYR A 40 2.12 -8.56 5.11
C TYR A 40 2.07 -10.10 5.06
N GLU A 41 3.04 -10.81 5.64
CA GLU A 41 3.00 -12.28 5.76
C GLU A 41 1.69 -12.78 6.41
N LYS A 42 1.18 -12.04 7.41
CA LYS A 42 -0.08 -12.34 8.10
C LYS A 42 -1.32 -12.26 7.20
N LEU A 43 -1.20 -11.65 6.03
CA LEU A 43 -2.28 -11.51 5.04
C LEU A 43 -2.15 -12.53 3.88
N SER A 44 -1.16 -13.42 3.92
CA SER A 44 -0.86 -14.38 2.84
C SER A 44 -1.99 -15.39 2.56
N ASP A 45 -2.79 -15.71 3.57
CA ASP A 45 -3.95 -16.61 3.44
C ASP A 45 -5.17 -15.97 2.75
N LEU A 46 -5.13 -14.65 2.54
CA LEU A 46 -6.22 -13.93 1.90
C LEU A 46 -6.19 -14.12 0.39
N LYS A 47 -7.39 -14.23 -0.18
CA LYS A 47 -7.57 -14.42 -1.62
C LYS A 47 -8.29 -13.24 -2.25
N THR A 48 -7.98 -12.98 -3.51
CA THR A 48 -8.84 -12.14 -4.35
C THR A 48 -10.13 -12.91 -4.66
N GLY A 49 -11.24 -12.20 -4.77
CA GLY A 49 -12.50 -12.76 -5.21
C GLY A 49 -13.26 -11.79 -6.10
N ARG A 50 -14.29 -12.30 -6.78
CA ARG A 50 -15.19 -11.49 -7.61
C ARG A 50 -16.63 -11.77 -7.22
N VAL A 51 -17.38 -10.72 -6.93
CA VAL A 51 -18.82 -10.82 -6.61
C VAL A 51 -19.59 -11.12 -7.90
N LEU A 52 -20.24 -12.28 -7.94
CA LEU A 52 -21.04 -12.74 -9.08
C LEU A 52 -22.49 -12.31 -8.98
N THR A 53 -23.09 -12.35 -7.79
CA THR A 53 -24.46 -11.89 -7.55
C THR A 53 -24.58 -11.27 -6.17
N VAL A 54 -25.48 -10.30 -6.02
CA VAL A 54 -25.83 -9.66 -4.74
C VAL A 54 -27.33 -9.70 -4.58
N GLU A 55 -27.80 -10.44 -3.57
CA GLU A 55 -29.23 -10.58 -3.25
C GLU A 55 -29.51 -10.04 -1.84
N PRO A 56 -30.71 -9.53 -1.56
CA PRO A 56 -31.10 -9.16 -0.21
C PRO A 56 -31.16 -10.40 0.69
N HIS A 57 -30.66 -10.29 1.93
CA HIS A 57 -30.68 -11.42 2.85
C HIS A 57 -32.14 -11.75 3.27
N PRO A 58 -32.58 -13.02 3.19
CA PRO A 58 -33.99 -13.39 3.38
C PRO A 58 -34.54 -13.07 4.78
N ASN A 59 -33.66 -13.07 5.79
CA ASN A 59 -34.03 -12.83 7.20
C ASN A 59 -33.38 -11.56 7.81
N ALA A 60 -32.85 -10.63 7.00
CA ALA A 60 -32.21 -9.41 7.52
C ALA A 60 -32.19 -8.25 6.53
N ASP A 61 -32.68 -7.08 6.95
CA ASP A 61 -32.83 -5.92 6.06
C ASP A 61 -31.51 -5.20 5.71
N LYS A 62 -30.47 -5.36 6.54
CA LYS A 62 -29.18 -4.67 6.38
C LYS A 62 -28.06 -5.57 5.86
N LEU A 63 -28.37 -6.82 5.54
CA LEU A 63 -27.38 -7.79 5.05
C LEU A 63 -27.70 -8.17 3.62
N THR A 64 -26.65 -8.48 2.88
CA THR A 64 -26.72 -9.00 1.54
C THR A 64 -26.15 -10.41 1.52
N LEU A 65 -26.73 -11.25 0.68
CA LEU A 65 -26.23 -12.57 0.35
C LEU A 65 -25.47 -12.45 -0.96
N CYS A 66 -24.15 -12.61 -0.89
CA CYS A 66 -23.28 -12.50 -2.05
C CYS A 66 -22.84 -13.90 -2.50
N THR A 67 -22.87 -14.12 -3.81
CA THR A 67 -22.19 -15.27 -4.42
C THR A 67 -20.85 -14.79 -4.95
N VAL A 68 -19.74 -15.36 -4.51
CA VAL A 68 -18.38 -14.85 -4.76
C VAL A 68 -17.52 -15.95 -5.38
N SER A 69 -16.93 -15.67 -6.53
CA SER A 69 -15.91 -16.55 -7.14
C SER A 69 -14.57 -16.32 -6.46
N VAL A 70 -13.89 -17.40 -6.07
CA VAL A 70 -12.54 -17.42 -5.50
C VAL A 70 -11.70 -18.42 -6.30
N GLY A 71 -11.53 -18.16 -7.60
CA GLY A 71 -10.88 -19.05 -8.54
C GLY A 71 -11.86 -20.10 -9.07
N GLN A 72 -11.57 -21.39 -8.82
CA GLN A 72 -12.44 -22.50 -9.26
C GLN A 72 -13.67 -22.70 -8.36
N GLU A 73 -13.65 -22.14 -7.16
CA GLU A 73 -14.75 -22.26 -6.21
C GLU A 73 -15.68 -21.04 -6.28
N THR A 74 -16.96 -21.29 -6.01
CA THR A 74 -17.97 -20.26 -5.81
C THR A 74 -18.54 -20.42 -4.41
N LEU A 75 -18.44 -19.36 -3.61
CA LEU A 75 -18.78 -19.36 -2.20
C LEU A 75 -19.94 -18.42 -1.92
N GLN A 76 -20.81 -18.83 -1.01
CA GLN A 76 -21.84 -17.97 -0.46
C GLN A 76 -21.29 -17.20 0.73
N ILE A 77 -21.26 -15.87 0.66
CA ILE A 77 -20.72 -15.00 1.71
C ILE A 77 -21.75 -13.92 2.05
N ILE A 78 -22.03 -13.75 3.34
CA ILE A 78 -22.93 -12.70 3.82
C ILE A 78 -22.12 -11.43 4.04
N CYS A 79 -22.55 -10.31 3.46
CA CYS A 79 -21.89 -9.03 3.58
C CYS A 79 -22.87 -7.94 4.03
N GLY A 80 -22.45 -7.08 4.95
CA GLY A 80 -23.22 -5.91 5.41
C GLY A 80 -22.72 -4.58 4.85
N ALA A 81 -21.70 -4.60 3.99
CA ALA A 81 -21.09 -3.38 3.48
C ALA A 81 -21.98 -2.73 2.40
N PRO A 82 -22.16 -1.39 2.44
CA PRO A 82 -23.04 -0.69 1.52
C PRO A 82 -22.49 -0.61 0.08
N ASN A 83 -21.18 -0.82 -0.10
CA ASN A 83 -20.51 -0.71 -1.40
C ASN A 83 -20.42 -2.03 -2.19
N VAL A 84 -20.92 -3.14 -1.64
CA VAL A 84 -20.91 -4.44 -2.32
C VAL A 84 -21.86 -4.43 -3.52
N ARG A 85 -21.37 -4.86 -4.68
CA ARG A 85 -22.11 -4.90 -5.94
C ARG A 85 -21.59 -6.01 -6.84
N GLU A 86 -22.43 -6.47 -7.77
CA GLU A 86 -22.05 -7.45 -8.79
C GLU A 86 -20.89 -6.92 -9.64
N GLY A 87 -19.95 -7.81 -10.01
CA GLY A 87 -18.73 -7.48 -10.76
C GLY A 87 -17.56 -7.03 -9.90
N LEU A 88 -17.79 -6.58 -8.67
CA LEU A 88 -16.75 -6.01 -7.81
C LEU A 88 -15.67 -7.05 -7.45
N GLY A 89 -14.41 -6.68 -7.66
CA GLY A 89 -13.25 -7.37 -7.09
C GLY A 89 -13.08 -7.05 -5.61
N VAL A 90 -12.92 -8.09 -4.79
CA VAL A 90 -12.94 -8.02 -3.33
C VAL A 90 -11.83 -8.86 -2.70
N VAL A 91 -11.51 -8.58 -1.45
CA VAL A 91 -10.64 -9.42 -0.63
C VAL A 91 -11.49 -10.40 0.17
N VAL A 92 -11.17 -11.69 0.07
CA VAL A 92 -11.90 -12.78 0.71
C VAL A 92 -11.03 -13.47 1.73
N ALA A 93 -11.53 -13.54 2.97
CA ALA A 93 -10.97 -14.39 4.01
C ALA A 93 -11.75 -15.70 4.07
N LEU A 94 -11.05 -16.81 3.83
CA LEU A 94 -11.63 -18.15 3.81
C LEU A 94 -11.70 -18.73 5.23
N PRO A 95 -12.57 -19.72 5.49
CA PRO A 95 -12.61 -20.42 6.76
C PRO A 95 -11.23 -21.02 7.09
N GLY A 96 -10.69 -20.68 8.26
CA GLY A 96 -9.35 -21.06 8.67
C GLY A 96 -8.37 -19.88 8.73
N THR A 97 -8.57 -18.85 7.89
CA THR A 97 -7.75 -17.63 7.88
C THR A 97 -7.82 -16.91 9.22
N VAL A 98 -6.68 -16.37 9.67
CA VAL A 98 -6.59 -15.53 10.86
C VAL A 98 -6.28 -14.11 10.41
N LEU A 99 -7.20 -13.18 10.66
CA LEU A 99 -7.02 -11.77 10.37
C LEU A 99 -6.18 -11.08 11.46
N PRO A 100 -5.57 -9.91 11.16
CA PRO A 100 -4.98 -9.04 12.16
C PRO A 100 -5.90 -8.85 13.38
N GLY A 101 -5.32 -8.96 14.59
CA GLY A 101 -6.08 -8.97 15.84
C GLY A 101 -6.58 -10.35 16.28
N ASP A 102 -5.97 -11.42 15.76
CA ASP A 102 -6.24 -12.83 16.12
C ASP A 102 -7.68 -13.29 15.85
N PHE A 103 -8.32 -12.67 14.85
CA PHE A 103 -9.70 -12.99 14.47
C PHE A 103 -9.74 -14.14 13.47
N LYS A 104 -10.11 -15.34 13.95
CA LYS A 104 -10.17 -16.55 13.12
C LYS A 104 -11.51 -16.68 12.39
N ILE A 105 -11.45 -16.75 11.06
CA ILE A 105 -12.62 -16.96 10.20
C ILE A 105 -13.09 -18.40 10.27
N LYS A 106 -14.40 -18.58 10.43
CA LYS A 106 -15.07 -19.89 10.49
C LYS A 106 -16.33 -19.85 9.64
N LYS A 107 -16.74 -21.02 9.14
CA LYS A 107 -18.09 -21.19 8.59
C LYS A 107 -19.09 -20.89 9.70
N SER A 108 -20.04 -20.00 9.44
CA SER A 108 -21.04 -19.58 10.42
C SER A 108 -22.41 -19.48 9.77
N LYS A 109 -23.47 -19.52 10.57
CA LYS A 109 -24.82 -19.22 10.12
C LYS A 109 -25.22 -17.86 10.67
N VAL A 110 -25.48 -16.91 9.79
CA VAL A 110 -26.02 -15.60 10.17
C VAL A 110 -27.51 -15.63 9.87
N ARG A 111 -28.35 -15.51 10.90
CA ARG A 111 -29.81 -15.48 10.77
C ARG A 111 -30.38 -16.62 9.90
N GLY A 112 -29.84 -17.83 10.09
CA GLY A 112 -30.29 -19.06 9.43
C GLY A 112 -29.62 -19.38 8.09
N VAL A 113 -28.89 -18.43 7.49
CA VAL A 113 -28.19 -18.62 6.21
C VAL A 113 -26.70 -18.84 6.46
N GLU A 114 -26.09 -19.79 5.74
CA GLU A 114 -24.67 -20.09 5.86
C GLU A 114 -23.79 -19.01 5.20
N SER A 115 -22.69 -18.63 5.85
CA SER A 115 -21.62 -17.81 5.28
C SER A 115 -20.31 -18.60 5.29
N GLN A 116 -19.71 -18.76 4.12
CA GLN A 116 -18.51 -19.56 3.88
C GLN A 116 -17.24 -18.71 3.82
N GLY A 117 -17.22 -17.57 4.49
CA GLY A 117 -16.08 -16.66 4.53
C GLY A 117 -16.52 -15.25 4.96
N MET A 118 -15.63 -14.30 4.72
CA MET A 118 -15.86 -12.88 4.97
C MET A 118 -15.23 -12.03 3.86
N LEU A 119 -15.93 -10.97 3.44
CA LEU A 119 -15.37 -9.92 2.60
C LEU A 119 -14.70 -8.88 3.51
N CYS A 120 -13.44 -8.55 3.25
CA CYS A 120 -12.65 -7.73 4.16
C CYS A 120 -12.67 -6.24 3.80
N SER A 121 -12.81 -5.40 4.81
CA SER A 121 -12.52 -3.96 4.79
C SER A 121 -11.03 -3.68 4.95
N GLU A 122 -10.57 -2.49 4.55
CA GLU A 122 -9.17 -2.10 4.74
C GLU A 122 -8.75 -2.08 6.23
N ARG A 123 -9.68 -1.76 7.14
CA ARG A 123 -9.45 -1.81 8.59
C ARG A 123 -9.21 -3.21 9.10
N GLU A 124 -10.00 -4.19 8.66
CA GLU A 124 -9.79 -5.59 9.05
C GLU A 124 -8.47 -6.13 8.52
N LEU A 125 -8.00 -5.59 7.39
CA LEU A 125 -6.69 -5.90 6.82
C LEU A 125 -5.53 -5.14 7.50
N GLY A 126 -5.82 -4.17 8.36
CA GLY A 126 -4.82 -3.31 8.99
C GLY A 126 -4.16 -2.31 8.03
N LEU A 127 -4.79 -2.00 6.89
CA LEU A 127 -4.27 -1.08 5.87
C LEU A 127 -4.75 0.35 6.04
N SER A 128 -5.90 0.57 6.70
CA SER A 128 -6.49 1.89 6.91
C SER A 128 -7.38 1.89 8.15
N GLU A 129 -7.82 3.07 8.61
CA GLU A 129 -8.89 3.19 9.61
C GLU A 129 -10.30 3.18 8.97
N GLU A 130 -10.35 3.16 7.63
CA GLU A 130 -11.58 3.13 6.85
C GLU A 130 -12.39 1.86 7.11
N HIS A 131 -13.65 2.03 7.49
CA HIS A 131 -14.53 0.95 7.94
C HIS A 131 -15.97 1.09 7.44
N HIS A 132 -16.26 2.06 6.56
CA HIS A 132 -17.58 2.22 5.97
C HIS A 132 -17.93 1.14 4.96
N GLY A 133 -16.95 0.42 4.41
CA GLY A 133 -17.16 -0.60 3.39
C GLY A 133 -16.04 -1.64 3.27
N ILE A 134 -16.21 -2.57 2.34
CA ILE A 134 -15.19 -3.56 1.96
C ILE A 134 -14.15 -2.95 1.03
N MET A 135 -12.93 -3.51 1.01
CA MET A 135 -11.87 -3.09 0.10
C MET A 135 -12.22 -3.44 -1.35
N GLU A 136 -12.14 -2.46 -2.24
CA GLU A 136 -12.39 -2.61 -3.68
C GLU A 136 -11.07 -2.82 -4.44
N LEU A 137 -10.95 -3.92 -5.19
CA LEU A 137 -9.74 -4.28 -5.95
C LEU A 137 -9.81 -3.99 -7.46
N GLY A 138 -10.93 -3.46 -7.95
CA GLY A 138 -11.21 -3.33 -9.39
C GLY A 138 -11.92 -4.55 -9.96
N GLU A 139 -12.61 -4.39 -11.09
CA GLU A 139 -13.39 -5.48 -11.73
C GLU A 139 -12.49 -6.43 -12.53
N GLU A 140 -11.31 -5.97 -12.91
CA GLU A 140 -10.29 -6.69 -13.67
C GLU A 140 -9.52 -7.72 -12.84
N ILE A 141 -9.62 -7.69 -11.50
CA ILE A 141 -8.85 -8.60 -10.65
C ILE A 141 -9.25 -10.06 -10.90
N GLU A 142 -8.27 -10.93 -11.13
CA GLU A 142 -8.53 -12.36 -11.26
C GLU A 142 -8.85 -12.96 -9.89
N PRO A 143 -9.96 -13.72 -9.75
CA PRO A 143 -10.33 -14.33 -8.48
C PRO A 143 -9.44 -15.55 -8.16
N GLY A 144 -9.20 -15.80 -6.87
CA GLY A 144 -8.44 -16.95 -6.36
C GLY A 144 -6.93 -16.73 -6.21
N LEU A 145 -6.41 -15.55 -6.57
CA LEU A 145 -5.01 -15.20 -6.39
C LEU A 145 -4.71 -14.86 -4.93
N SER A 146 -3.44 -14.93 -4.54
CA SER A 146 -2.98 -14.35 -3.27
C SER A 146 -3.25 -12.85 -3.26
N PHE A 147 -3.95 -12.36 -2.23
CA PHE A 147 -4.23 -10.93 -2.08
C PHE A 147 -2.94 -10.08 -2.09
N VAL A 148 -1.95 -10.52 -1.32
CA VAL A 148 -0.68 -9.79 -1.12
C VAL A 148 0.12 -9.72 -2.43
N GLU A 149 0.09 -10.78 -3.24
CA GLU A 149 0.77 -10.82 -4.53
C GLU A 149 -0.01 -10.05 -5.61
N ALA A 150 -1.33 -10.24 -5.68
CA ALA A 150 -2.18 -9.62 -6.69
C ALA A 150 -2.26 -8.09 -6.53
N THR A 151 -2.14 -7.58 -5.31
CA THR A 151 -2.08 -6.15 -5.03
C THR A 151 -0.65 -5.59 -4.96
N GLY A 152 0.36 -6.47 -5.10
CA GLY A 152 1.77 -6.11 -5.01
C GLY A 152 2.21 -5.63 -3.63
N LEU A 153 1.48 -5.94 -2.56
CA LEU A 153 1.87 -5.61 -1.19
C LEU A 153 3.09 -6.42 -0.72
N LYS A 154 3.36 -7.57 -1.35
CA LYS A 154 4.53 -8.40 -1.04
C LYS A 154 5.80 -7.61 -1.33
N ASP A 155 6.58 -7.35 -0.30
CA ASP A 155 7.85 -6.64 -0.39
C ASP A 155 8.66 -6.89 0.89
N ILE A 156 9.91 -6.46 0.88
CA ILE A 156 10.82 -6.57 2.01
C ILE A 156 11.15 -5.18 2.52
N GLN A 157 10.69 -4.87 3.73
CA GLN A 157 11.00 -3.62 4.41
C GLN A 157 12.37 -3.71 5.08
N ILE A 158 13.16 -2.66 4.93
CA ILE A 158 14.44 -2.47 5.60
C ILE A 158 14.33 -1.20 6.44
N GLU A 159 14.64 -1.31 7.72
CA GLU A 159 14.69 -0.20 8.67
C GLU A 159 16.15 0.10 9.03
N VAL A 160 16.55 1.37 8.86
CA VAL A 160 17.89 1.87 9.16
C VAL A 160 17.81 2.89 10.29
N ASP A 161 18.63 2.75 11.33
CA ASP A 161 18.84 3.83 12.30
C ASP A 161 19.78 4.88 11.71
N LEU A 162 19.26 6.08 11.51
CA LEU A 162 19.97 7.12 10.78
C LEU A 162 20.66 8.07 11.75
N THR A 163 21.99 8.07 11.70
CA THR A 163 22.79 9.01 12.47
C THR A 163 22.64 10.45 11.95
N PRO A 164 22.70 11.49 12.84
CA PRO A 164 22.45 12.88 12.45
C PRO A 164 23.40 13.44 11.37
N ASN A 165 24.57 12.83 11.18
CA ASN A 165 25.54 13.22 10.16
C ASN A 165 25.22 12.70 8.75
N ARG A 166 24.17 11.89 8.57
CA ARG A 166 23.75 11.32 7.28
C ARG A 166 22.36 11.78 6.80
N PRO A 167 22.03 13.09 6.80
CA PRO A 167 20.72 13.56 6.36
C PRO A 167 20.45 13.28 4.87
N ASP A 168 21.50 13.07 4.08
CA ASP A 168 21.43 12.65 2.68
C ASP A 168 20.71 11.30 2.52
N CYS A 169 20.86 10.39 3.49
CA CYS A 169 20.25 9.08 3.50
C CYS A 169 18.85 9.06 4.10
N ALA A 170 18.26 10.19 4.51
CA ALA A 170 16.86 10.30 4.96
C ALA A 170 15.83 10.21 3.81
N SER A 171 16.18 9.52 2.71
CA SER A 171 15.36 9.37 1.53
C SER A 171 15.76 8.10 0.76
N VAL A 172 14.82 7.48 0.04
CA VAL A 172 15.10 6.26 -0.74
C VAL A 172 16.17 6.51 -1.80
N ILE A 173 16.19 7.70 -2.43
CA ILE A 173 17.23 8.07 -3.39
C ILE A 173 18.61 8.22 -2.72
N GLY A 174 18.66 8.70 -1.48
CA GLY A 174 19.89 8.78 -0.69
C GLY A 174 20.48 7.42 -0.40
N VAL A 175 19.65 6.51 0.13
CA VAL A 175 20.04 5.10 0.34
C VAL A 175 20.44 4.45 -0.98
N ALA A 176 19.71 4.68 -2.07
CA ALA A 176 20.06 4.15 -3.39
C ALA A 176 21.43 4.60 -3.89
N ARG A 177 21.89 5.81 -3.55
CA ARG A 177 23.24 6.29 -3.89
C ARG A 177 24.31 5.50 -3.15
N GLU A 178 24.11 5.23 -1.87
CA GLU A 178 25.02 4.41 -1.06
C GLU A 178 25.06 2.98 -1.59
N THR A 179 23.90 2.37 -1.82
CA THR A 179 23.80 1.04 -2.42
C THR A 179 24.46 0.97 -3.79
N ALA A 180 24.29 1.99 -4.63
CA ALA A 180 24.96 2.06 -5.93
C ALA A 180 26.49 2.15 -5.79
N GLY A 181 27.00 2.86 -4.77
CA GLY A 181 28.42 2.91 -4.43
C GLY A 181 28.99 1.54 -4.03
N ILE A 182 28.30 0.83 -3.14
CA ILE A 182 28.63 -0.53 -2.70
C ILE A 182 28.69 -1.48 -3.90
N LEU A 183 27.63 -1.50 -4.70
CA LEU A 183 27.48 -2.43 -5.84
C LEU A 183 28.27 -2.00 -7.08
N ARG A 184 28.91 -0.81 -7.06
CA ARG A 184 29.58 -0.19 -8.20
C ARG A 184 28.67 -0.09 -9.43
N LYS A 185 27.40 0.23 -9.20
CA LYS A 185 26.37 0.40 -10.23
C LYS A 185 26.03 1.88 -10.42
N LYS A 186 25.37 2.20 -11.54
CA LYS A 186 24.80 3.53 -11.75
C LYS A 186 23.42 3.60 -11.12
N ILE A 187 23.10 4.76 -10.54
CA ILE A 187 21.74 5.08 -10.14
C ILE A 187 20.92 5.50 -11.37
N SER A 188 19.68 5.02 -11.44
CA SER A 188 18.62 5.49 -12.31
C SER A 188 17.71 6.41 -11.51
N VAL A 189 17.40 7.59 -12.03
CA VAL A 189 16.51 8.53 -11.37
C VAL A 189 15.23 8.63 -12.21
N PRO A 190 14.05 8.24 -11.68
CA PRO A 190 12.84 8.07 -12.47
C PRO A 190 12.12 9.40 -12.77
N PHE A 191 12.83 10.53 -12.78
CA PHE A 191 12.28 11.81 -13.21
C PHE A 191 13.16 12.46 -14.26
N LYS A 192 12.52 13.04 -15.27
CA LYS A 192 13.17 13.89 -16.26
C LYS A 192 13.17 15.32 -15.75
N ASN A 193 14.20 16.08 -16.07
CA ASN A 193 14.15 17.53 -15.92
C ASN A 193 13.10 18.07 -16.89
N THR A 194 11.87 18.23 -16.40
CA THR A 194 10.80 18.88 -17.13
C THR A 194 10.98 20.38 -16.95
N GLU A 195 11.11 21.12 -18.05
CA GLU A 195 11.00 22.58 -18.01
C GLU A 195 9.60 22.95 -17.55
N LEU A 196 9.52 23.62 -16.40
CA LEU A 196 8.27 24.12 -15.86
C LEU A 196 8.09 25.57 -16.31
N ALA A 197 6.93 25.90 -16.87
CA ALA A 197 6.61 27.28 -17.23
C ALA A 197 6.63 28.16 -15.96
N ALA A 198 7.41 29.24 -15.98
CA ALA A 198 7.75 30.04 -14.81
C ALA A 198 6.76 31.17 -14.47
N ASN A 199 5.61 31.25 -15.15
CA ASN A 199 4.75 32.43 -15.06
C ASN A 199 3.45 32.11 -14.31
N SER A 200 3.38 32.50 -13.04
CA SER A 200 2.12 32.60 -12.28
C SER A 200 1.99 34.00 -11.72
N SER A 201 0.99 34.75 -12.19
CA SER A 201 0.62 36.06 -11.64
C SER A 201 -0.44 35.97 -10.53
N SER A 202 -0.80 34.75 -10.11
CA SER A 202 -1.95 34.49 -9.24
C SER A 202 -1.66 34.62 -7.74
N PHE A 203 -0.39 34.68 -7.34
CA PHE A 203 0.02 34.85 -5.93
C PHE A 203 1.42 35.45 -5.85
N ALA A 204 1.75 36.04 -4.70
CA ALA A 204 3.08 36.57 -4.38
C ALA A 204 3.63 35.86 -3.14
N VAL A 205 4.95 35.71 -3.09
CA VAL A 205 5.68 35.15 -1.94
C VAL A 205 6.79 36.12 -1.58
N GLU A 206 6.88 36.46 -0.29
CA GLU A 206 7.95 37.26 0.28
C GLU A 206 8.71 36.41 1.31
N VAL A 207 10.04 36.42 1.22
CA VAL A 207 10.92 35.74 2.19
C VAL A 207 11.53 36.82 3.08
N GLU A 208 10.93 37.02 4.25
CA GLU A 208 11.33 38.08 5.20
C GLU A 208 12.75 37.88 5.77
N ASN A 209 13.20 36.63 5.90
CA ASN A 209 14.54 36.30 6.40
C ASN A 209 15.28 35.36 5.43
N PRO A 210 15.99 35.91 4.43
CA PRO A 210 16.74 35.13 3.44
C PRO A 210 17.93 34.35 4.02
N GLU A 211 18.45 34.74 5.19
CA GLU A 211 19.56 34.01 5.84
C GLU A 211 19.09 32.66 6.40
N LEU A 212 17.88 32.62 6.99
CA LEU A 212 17.30 31.38 7.53
C LEU A 212 16.55 30.56 6.46
N CYS A 213 16.08 31.20 5.38
CA CYS A 213 15.38 30.54 4.28
C CYS A 213 16.04 30.91 2.94
N PRO A 214 17.20 30.31 2.61
CA PRO A 214 17.94 30.65 1.39
C PRO A 214 17.22 30.22 0.10
N ARG A 215 16.20 29.35 0.20
CA ARG A 215 15.40 28.88 -0.93
C ARG A 215 13.98 28.57 -0.48
N TYR A 216 13.02 29.24 -1.11
CA TYR A 216 11.59 28.91 -1.03
C TYR A 216 11.04 28.76 -2.45
N ALA A 217 10.29 27.70 -2.70
CA ALA A 217 9.64 27.47 -3.98
C ALA A 217 8.16 27.16 -3.73
N ALA A 218 7.29 27.83 -4.48
CA ALA A 218 5.85 27.61 -4.42
C ALA A 218 5.27 27.49 -5.82
N ARG A 219 4.20 26.71 -5.93
CA ARG A 219 3.46 26.51 -7.16
C ARG A 219 1.97 26.43 -6.86
N LEU A 220 1.19 27.22 -7.59
CA LEU A 220 -0.26 27.15 -7.51
C LEU A 220 -0.77 26.03 -8.44
N ILE A 221 -1.55 25.11 -7.88
CA ILE A 221 -2.27 24.06 -8.61
C ILE A 221 -3.76 24.33 -8.35
N GLN A 222 -4.56 24.47 -9.42
CA GLN A 222 -5.99 24.78 -9.35
C GLN A 222 -6.82 23.71 -10.05
N GLY A 223 -8.08 23.60 -9.67
CA GLY A 223 -9.01 22.64 -10.26
C GLY A 223 -8.73 21.19 -9.84
N ILE A 224 -8.10 21.00 -8.68
CA ILE A 224 -7.92 19.67 -8.10
C ILE A 224 -9.22 19.20 -7.46
N THR A 225 -9.55 17.93 -7.65
CA THR A 225 -10.61 17.24 -6.93
C THR A 225 -9.93 16.33 -5.93
N ILE A 226 -10.09 16.60 -4.63
CA ILE A 226 -9.47 15.80 -3.58
C ILE A 226 -10.17 14.44 -3.54
N GLY A 227 -9.39 13.38 -3.59
CA GLY A 227 -9.88 12.01 -3.61
C GLY A 227 -8.88 11.02 -3.03
N PRO A 228 -9.22 9.71 -3.02
CA PRO A 228 -8.30 8.69 -2.58
C PRO A 228 -7.08 8.63 -3.51
N SER A 229 -5.90 8.54 -2.91
CA SER A 229 -4.66 8.34 -3.66
C SER A 229 -4.71 7.07 -4.52
N PRO A 230 -4.07 7.07 -5.71
CA PRO A 230 -3.92 5.86 -6.50
C PRO A 230 -3.25 4.73 -5.71
N TRP A 231 -3.65 3.49 -5.97
CA TRP A 231 -3.18 2.32 -5.23
C TRP A 231 -1.65 2.22 -5.12
N TRP A 232 -0.93 2.50 -6.21
CA TRP A 232 0.55 2.45 -6.21
C TRP A 232 1.20 3.41 -5.20
N LEU A 233 0.59 4.58 -4.95
CA LEU A 233 1.08 5.58 -4.01
C LEU A 233 0.76 5.14 -2.58
N ARG A 234 -0.50 4.74 -2.36
CA ARG A 234 -0.96 4.21 -1.06
C ARG A 234 -0.08 3.05 -0.61
N LYS A 235 0.20 2.11 -1.51
CA LYS A 235 1.09 0.96 -1.27
C LYS A 235 2.47 1.39 -0.78
N ARG A 236 3.09 2.41 -1.40
CA ARG A 236 4.42 2.90 -1.02
C ARG A 236 4.44 3.55 0.36
N LEU A 237 3.40 4.30 0.70
CA LEU A 237 3.27 4.90 2.03
C LEU A 237 3.09 3.81 3.09
N LEU A 238 2.16 2.89 2.85
CA LEU A 238 1.90 1.75 3.74
C LEU A 238 3.16 0.92 3.97
N SER A 239 3.96 0.69 2.92
CA SER A 239 5.18 -0.12 3.00
C SER A 239 6.31 0.54 3.80
N VAL A 240 6.20 1.81 4.17
CA VAL A 240 7.13 2.51 5.08
C VAL A 240 6.49 2.92 6.40
N GLY A 241 5.25 2.45 6.67
CA GLY A 241 4.52 2.71 7.91
C GLY A 241 3.72 4.01 7.92
N GLU A 242 3.63 4.72 6.80
CA GLU A 242 2.81 5.92 6.66
C GLU A 242 1.37 5.55 6.28
N LYS A 243 0.41 6.27 6.85
CA LYS A 243 -1.02 6.06 6.57
C LYS A 243 -1.46 6.98 5.43
N PRO A 244 -1.88 6.44 4.26
CA PRO A 244 -2.43 7.24 3.17
C PRO A 244 -3.68 7.99 3.61
N ARG A 245 -3.88 9.20 3.10
CA ARG A 245 -5.03 10.06 3.43
C ARG A 245 -5.82 10.43 2.19
N ASP A 246 -5.22 11.27 1.35
CA ASP A 246 -5.79 11.80 0.13
C ASP A 246 -4.68 12.16 -0.85
N ASP A 247 -5.04 12.31 -2.12
CA ASP A 247 -4.11 12.56 -3.22
C ASP A 247 -3.32 13.86 -3.06
N SER A 248 -3.83 14.86 -2.33
CA SER A 248 -3.11 16.11 -2.08
C SER A 248 -2.06 15.98 -0.99
N LEU A 249 -2.36 15.27 0.11
CA LEU A 249 -1.44 15.09 1.23
C LEU A 249 -0.39 14.02 0.94
N ASP A 250 -0.79 12.95 0.26
CA ASP A 250 0.08 11.79 0.01
C ASP A 250 1.15 12.07 -1.07
N THR A 251 0.92 13.07 -1.93
CA THR A 251 1.87 13.48 -2.98
C THR A 251 2.82 14.60 -2.55
N GLY A 252 2.49 15.32 -1.48
CA GLY A 252 3.27 16.44 -0.94
C GLY A 252 4.41 16.00 -0.03
#